data_AF-A0A7S4NPZ3-F1
#
_entry.id   AF-A0A7S4NPZ3-F1
#
_cell.length_a   1.000
_cell.length_b   1.000
_cell.length_c   1.000
_cell.angle_alpha   90.00
_cell.angle_beta   90.00
_cell.angle_gamma   90.00
#
_symmetry.space_group_name_H-M   'P 1'
#
loop_
_entity.id
_entity.type
_entity.pdbx_description
1 polymer ?
#
loop_
_entity_poly.entity_id
_entity_poly.type
_entity_poly.pdbx_seq_one_letter_code
_entity_poly.pdbx_strand_id
1 'polypeptide(L)'
;FPAGLDITFSIMIFSAFVILGLSLMTEMVAILLSVLMELQIVPKTTLSRKLSAIGCCIFLFWCSFLFTFDAGYWWYFVFDYYCANITLLLVCFVEVFSVAWFYGGKRLNDNLISKYGEGLYIWKFWVFQWKFTVPFFVLGIFGLAVYYFAVNPYEDEVDGFINWLIGMMWILTLLPAPIMVIFMAKIFWPKYTKEDRYLIDTIIRPSKRKKGEGKTGEGEEGEEEEGE
;
A
#
# COMPACT_ATOMS: atom_id res chain seq x y z
N PHE A 1 46.27 -3.88 1.20
CA PHE A 1 45.43 -2.67 1.18
C PHE A 1 45.77 -1.84 2.41
N PRO A 2 45.89 -0.50 2.32
CA PRO A 2 46.20 0.32 3.49
C PRO A 2 45.04 0.23 4.48
N ALA A 3 45.31 -0.25 5.69
CA ALA A 3 44.30 -0.62 6.71
C ALA A 3 43.28 0.48 7.05
N GLY A 4 43.58 1.76 6.78
CA GLY A 4 42.66 2.88 6.98
C GLY A 4 41.54 2.99 5.93
N LEU A 5 41.75 2.46 4.72
CA LEU A 5 40.75 2.49 3.65
C LEU A 5 39.60 1.51 3.93
N ASP A 6 39.95 0.34 4.49
CA ASP A 6 39.00 -0.73 4.80
C ASP A 6 38.03 -0.32 5.93
N ILE A 7 38.54 0.39 6.95
CA ILE A 7 37.72 0.91 8.06
C ILE A 7 36.77 2.02 7.57
N THR A 8 37.27 2.93 6.73
CA THR A 8 36.45 4.04 6.18
C THR A 8 35.33 3.49 5.31
N PHE A 9 35.61 2.50 4.47
CA PHE A 9 34.61 1.84 3.63
C PHE A 9 33.55 1.08 4.47
N SER A 10 33.98 0.41 5.53
CA SER A 10 33.08 -0.24 6.49
C SER A 10 32.10 0.75 7.12
N ILE A 11 32.60 1.90 7.61
CA ILE A 11 31.76 2.96 8.20
C ILE A 11 30.75 3.51 7.18
N MET A 12 31.18 3.74 5.93
CA MET A 12 30.30 4.21 4.86
C MET A 12 29.18 3.20 4.55
N ILE A 13 29.50 1.91 4.48
CA ILE A 13 28.50 0.86 4.22
C ILE A 13 27.52 0.74 5.38
N PHE A 14 27.99 0.68 6.62
CA PHE A 14 27.12 0.54 7.78
C PHE A 14 26.21 1.75 7.95
N SER A 15 26.74 2.96 7.79
CA SER A 15 25.92 4.18 7.80
C SER A 15 24.89 4.21 6.68
N ALA A 16 25.25 3.77 5.46
CA ALA A 16 24.30 3.63 4.36
C ALA A 16 23.16 2.66 4.70
N PHE A 17 23.46 1.49 5.27
CA PHE A 17 22.43 0.54 5.71
C PHE A 17 21.53 1.12 6.80
N VAL A 18 22.08 1.86 7.77
CA VAL A 18 21.30 2.54 8.81
C VAL A 18 20.37 3.59 8.21
N ILE A 19 20.87 4.43 7.29
CA ILE A 19 20.04 5.46 6.62
C ILE A 19 18.93 4.80 5.79
N LEU A 20 19.25 3.76 5.00
CA LEU A 20 18.26 3.02 4.23
C LEU A 20 17.18 2.42 5.12
N GLY A 21 17.57 1.78 6.23
CA GLY A 21 16.63 1.23 7.20
C GLY A 21 15.73 2.30 7.81
N LEU A 22 16.31 3.43 8.26
CA LEU A 22 15.55 4.53 8.88
C LEU A 22 14.54 5.16 7.90
N SER A 23 14.93 5.34 6.64
CA SER A 23 14.04 5.87 5.60
C SER A 23 12.82 4.96 5.40
N LEU A 24 13.05 3.65 5.21
CA LEU A 24 11.97 2.68 4.99
C LEU A 24 11.02 2.61 6.20
N MET A 25 11.55 2.57 7.42
CA MET A 25 10.70 2.48 8.62
C MET A 25 9.87 3.75 8.83
N THR A 26 10.42 4.93 8.50
CA THR A 26 9.66 6.20 8.57
C THR A 26 8.51 6.20 7.55
N GLU A 27 8.73 5.69 6.35
CA GLU A 27 7.69 5.52 5.33
C GLU A 27 6.60 4.55 5.77
N MET A 28 6.97 3.40 6.34
CA MET A 28 5.99 2.40 6.80
C MET A 28 5.08 2.95 7.91
N VAL A 29 5.65 3.66 8.90
CA VAL A 29 4.85 4.31 9.96
C VAL A 29 3.96 5.41 9.38
N ALA A 30 4.45 6.19 8.42
CA ALA A 30 3.64 7.23 7.77
C ALA A 30 2.47 6.64 6.97
N ILE A 31 2.66 5.52 6.28
CA ILE A 31 1.60 4.78 5.57
C ILE A 31 0.57 4.26 6.57
N LEU A 32 1.02 3.59 7.64
CA LEU A 32 0.14 3.04 8.67
C LEU A 32 -0.74 4.15 9.30
N LEU A 33 -0.14 5.28 9.67
CA LEU A 33 -0.88 6.41 10.23
C LEU A 33 -1.88 7.01 9.25
N SER A 34 -1.50 7.11 7.97
CA SER A 34 -2.41 7.59 6.92
C SER A 34 -3.64 6.68 6.81
N VAL A 35 -3.44 5.35 6.81
CA VAL A 35 -4.53 4.37 6.78
C VAL A 35 -5.42 4.48 8.04
N LEU A 36 -4.83 4.60 9.23
CA LEU A 36 -5.58 4.72 10.48
C LEU A 36 -6.47 5.99 10.53
N MET A 37 -6.00 7.09 9.94
CA MET A 37 -6.79 8.33 9.83
C MET A 37 -7.92 8.20 8.80
N GLU A 38 -7.67 7.49 7.70
CA GLU A 38 -8.68 7.28 6.66
C GLU A 38 -9.79 6.33 7.14
N LEU A 39 -9.45 5.34 7.98
CA LEU A 39 -10.42 4.49 8.68
C LEU A 39 -11.15 5.19 9.84
N GLN A 40 -10.90 6.48 10.07
CA GLN A 40 -11.48 7.30 11.15
C GLN A 40 -11.26 6.74 12.57
N ILE A 41 -10.30 5.83 12.75
CA ILE A 41 -9.92 5.29 14.07
C ILE A 41 -9.23 6.40 14.88
N VAL A 42 -8.47 7.26 14.20
CA VAL A 42 -7.81 8.43 14.79
C VAL A 42 -8.47 9.70 14.23
N PRO A 43 -8.86 10.67 15.07
CA PRO A 43 -9.42 11.93 14.59
C PRO A 43 -8.40 12.68 13.72
N LYS A 44 -8.87 13.35 12.66
CA LYS A 44 -8.05 14.04 11.65
C LYS A 44 -7.34 15.32 12.18
N THR A 45 -7.20 15.47 13.49
CA THR A 45 -6.51 16.62 14.07
C THR A 45 -4.99 16.40 14.03
N THR A 46 -4.24 17.47 13.79
CA THR A 46 -2.77 17.42 13.70
C THR A 46 -2.11 16.98 14.99
N LEU A 47 -2.73 17.27 16.14
CA LEU A 47 -2.26 16.84 17.46
C LEU A 47 -2.46 15.33 17.65
N SER A 48 -3.64 14.79 17.33
CA SER A 48 -3.90 13.35 17.43
C SER A 48 -3.05 12.53 16.47
N ARG A 49 -2.66 13.09 15.32
CA ARG A 49 -1.66 12.48 14.42
C ARG A 49 -0.29 12.30 15.08
N LYS A 50 0.21 13.32 15.78
CA LYS A 50 1.52 13.23 16.46
C LYS A 50 1.47 12.25 17.64
N LEU A 51 0.40 12.29 18.44
CA LEU A 51 0.23 11.38 19.58
C LEU A 51 0.08 9.92 19.11
N SER A 52 -0.70 9.67 18.06
CA SER A 52 -0.84 8.32 17.50
C SER A 52 0.47 7.79 16.90
N ALA A 53 1.28 8.64 16.27
CA ALA A 53 2.61 8.28 15.79
C ALA A 53 3.51 7.82 16.94
N ILE A 54 3.58 8.61 18.02
CA ILE A 54 4.39 8.28 19.20
C ILE A 54 3.88 6.98 19.85
N GLY A 55 2.57 6.83 20.02
CA GLY A 55 1.98 5.62 20.58
C GLY A 55 2.28 4.38 19.73
N CYS A 56 2.20 4.50 18.40
CA CYS A 56 2.56 3.44 17.47
C CYS A 56 4.05 3.06 17.57
N CYS A 57 4.95 4.04 17.61
CA CYS A 57 6.38 3.77 17.77
C CYS A 57 6.70 3.08 19.10
N ILE A 58 6.07 3.50 20.20
CA ILE A 58 6.24 2.84 21.51
C ILE A 58 5.74 1.40 21.43
N PHE A 59 4.55 1.17 20.87
CA PHE A 59 4.00 -0.17 20.70
C PHE A 59 4.92 -1.08 19.88
N LEU A 60 5.41 -0.60 18.72
CA LEU A 60 6.33 -1.35 17.86
C LEU A 60 7.68 -1.63 18.53
N PHE A 61 8.16 -0.71 19.37
CA PHE A 61 9.38 -0.92 20.17
C PHE A 61 9.21 -2.11 21.14
N TRP A 62 8.07 -2.20 21.83
CA TRP A 62 7.77 -3.34 22.70
C TRP A 62 7.62 -4.65 21.91
N CYS A 63 6.96 -4.64 20.75
CA CYS A 63 6.86 -5.82 19.89
C CYS A 63 8.23 -6.31 19.40
N SER A 64 9.15 -5.38 19.11
CA SER A 64 10.49 -5.71 18.61
C SER A 64 11.36 -6.43 19.64
N PHE A 65 11.03 -6.34 20.93
CA PHE A 65 11.76 -6.98 22.02
C PHE A 65 11.79 -8.51 21.88
N LEU A 66 10.77 -9.12 21.24
CA LEU A 66 10.79 -10.57 20.97
C LEU A 66 11.93 -10.98 20.01
N PHE A 67 12.34 -10.10 19.11
CA PHE A 67 13.40 -10.39 18.14
C PHE A 67 14.80 -10.18 18.69
N THR A 68 14.96 -9.63 19.90
CA THR A 68 16.27 -9.37 20.53
C THR A 68 16.77 -10.49 21.43
N PHE A 69 15.96 -11.54 21.67
CA PHE A 69 16.41 -12.72 22.42
C PHE A 69 17.43 -13.54 21.62
N ASP A 70 18.11 -14.48 22.29
CA ASP A 70 19.14 -15.33 21.67
C ASP A 70 18.60 -16.15 20.47
N ALA A 71 17.34 -16.59 20.56
CA ALA A 71 16.60 -17.23 19.46
C ALA A 71 15.92 -16.23 18.50
N GLY A 72 16.22 -14.93 18.60
CA GLY A 72 15.51 -13.85 17.90
C GLY A 72 15.61 -13.93 16.38
N TYR A 73 16.77 -14.35 15.86
CA TYR A 73 16.96 -14.59 14.42
C TYR A 73 16.01 -15.68 13.89
N TRP A 74 15.84 -16.76 14.66
CA TRP A 74 14.93 -17.84 14.28
C TRP A 74 13.48 -17.36 14.25
N TRP A 75 13.04 -16.61 15.27
CA TRP A 75 11.71 -15.99 15.30
C TRP A 75 11.47 -15.04 14.12
N TYR A 76 12.46 -14.20 13.81
CA TYR A 76 12.41 -13.29 12.66
C TYR A 76 12.29 -14.05 11.34
N PHE A 77 13.10 -15.09 11.16
CA PHE A 77 13.10 -15.91 9.96
C PHE A 77 11.74 -16.59 9.73
N VAL A 78 11.18 -17.23 10.76
CA VAL A 78 9.86 -17.89 10.67
C VAL A 78 8.75 -16.86 10.36
N PHE A 79 8.81 -15.68 10.97
CA PHE A 79 7.84 -14.61 10.73
C PHE A 79 7.91 -14.08 9.29
N ASP A 80 9.10 -13.79 8.78
CA ASP A 80 9.28 -13.31 7.41
C ASP A 80 8.88 -14.37 6.38
N TYR A 81 9.29 -15.62 6.61
CA TYR A 81 9.01 -16.73 5.70
C TYR A 81 7.52 -17.03 5.59
N TYR A 82 6.80 -17.17 6.71
CA TYR A 82 5.38 -17.55 6.69
C TYR A 82 4.41 -16.37 6.63
N CYS A 83 4.63 -15.30 7.41
CA CYS A 83 3.65 -14.21 7.52
C CYS A 83 3.82 -13.17 6.42
N ALA A 84 5.02 -12.59 6.27
CA ALA A 84 5.21 -11.43 5.38
C ALA A 84 4.99 -11.81 3.91
N ASN A 85 5.62 -12.89 3.45
CA ASN A 85 5.60 -13.28 2.04
C ASN A 85 4.20 -13.70 1.55
N ILE A 86 3.54 -14.62 2.25
CA ILE A 86 2.22 -15.13 1.82
C ILE A 86 1.15 -14.04 1.94
N THR A 87 1.17 -13.25 3.02
CA THR A 87 0.20 -12.16 3.23
C THR A 87 0.32 -11.11 2.15
N LEU A 88 1.54 -10.69 1.81
CA LEU A 88 1.78 -9.66 0.80
C LEU A 88 1.31 -10.13 -0.58
N LEU A 89 1.61 -11.38 -0.95
CA LEU A 89 1.15 -11.95 -2.22
C LEU A 89 -0.38 -12.07 -2.27
N LEU A 90 -1.03 -12.47 -1.17
CA LEU A 90 -2.49 -12.54 -1.08
C LEU A 90 -3.13 -11.15 -1.26
N VAL A 91 -2.63 -10.14 -0.55
CA VAL A 91 -3.12 -8.76 -0.63
C VAL A 91 -2.92 -8.21 -2.05
N CYS A 92 -1.73 -8.39 -2.62
CA CYS A 92 -1.40 -7.95 -3.97
C CYS A 92 -2.31 -8.62 -5.02
N PHE A 93 -2.53 -9.93 -4.91
CA PHE A 93 -3.44 -10.66 -5.80
C PHE A 93 -4.85 -10.08 -5.77
N VAL A 94 -5.42 -9.89 -4.57
CA VAL A 94 -6.76 -9.34 -4.44
C VAL A 94 -6.83 -7.90 -4.95
N GLU A 95 -5.86 -7.06 -4.64
CA GLU A 95 -5.82 -5.67 -5.08
C GLU A 95 -5.76 -5.56 -6.61
N VAL A 96 -4.82 -6.26 -7.23
CA VAL A 96 -4.64 -6.28 -8.69
C VAL A 96 -5.88 -6.86 -9.38
N PHE A 97 -6.42 -7.96 -8.87
CA PHE A 97 -7.62 -8.58 -9.43
C PHE A 97 -8.85 -7.66 -9.31
N SER A 98 -8.98 -6.98 -8.16
CA SER A 98 -10.03 -5.98 -7.91
C SER A 98 -9.98 -4.85 -8.93
N VAL A 99 -8.81 -4.27 -9.16
CA VAL A 99 -8.63 -3.16 -10.11
C VAL A 99 -8.83 -3.62 -11.55
N ALA A 100 -8.27 -4.77 -11.94
CA ALA A 100 -8.29 -5.26 -13.32
C ALA A 100 -9.70 -5.62 -13.80
N TRP A 101 -10.47 -6.34 -12.97
CA TRP A 101 -11.76 -6.92 -13.37
C TRP A 101 -12.97 -6.14 -12.86
N PHE A 102 -12.93 -5.57 -11.65
CA PHE A 102 -14.08 -4.84 -11.10
C PHE A 102 -14.06 -3.36 -11.47
N TYR A 103 -12.93 -2.68 -11.26
CA TYR A 103 -12.80 -1.27 -11.62
C TYR A 103 -12.72 -1.08 -13.14
N GLY A 104 -11.90 -1.89 -13.80
CA GLY A 104 -11.76 -1.94 -15.26
C GLY A 104 -10.77 -0.91 -15.81
N GLY A 105 -9.84 -1.35 -16.66
CA GLY A 105 -8.76 -0.51 -17.16
C GLY A 105 -9.18 0.70 -18.02
N LYS A 106 -10.39 0.67 -18.63
CA LYS A 106 -10.91 1.83 -19.36
C LYS A 106 -11.31 2.97 -18.41
N ARG A 107 -12.03 2.66 -17.32
CA ARG A 107 -12.37 3.65 -16.29
C ARG A 107 -11.12 4.19 -15.62
N LEU A 108 -10.10 3.36 -15.42
CA LEU A 108 -8.82 3.83 -14.91
C LEU A 108 -8.17 4.86 -15.84
N ASN A 109 -8.13 4.59 -17.15
CA ASN A 109 -7.61 5.56 -18.11
C ASN A 109 -8.43 6.86 -18.14
N ASP A 110 -9.76 6.78 -18.15
CA ASP A 110 -10.64 7.96 -18.13
C ASP A 110 -10.40 8.84 -16.88
N ASN A 111 -10.20 8.21 -15.72
CA ASN A 111 -9.89 8.93 -14.47
C ASN A 111 -8.50 9.58 -14.48
N LEU A 112 -7.52 8.95 -15.11
CA LEU A 112 -6.18 9.50 -15.25
C LEU A 112 -6.19 10.73 -16.18
N ILE A 113 -6.91 10.64 -17.30
CA ILE A 113 -7.12 11.78 -18.21
C ILE A 113 -7.83 12.92 -17.47
N SER A 114 -8.86 12.62 -16.67
CA SER A 114 -9.57 13.65 -15.90
C SER A 114 -8.72 14.32 -14.81
N LYS A 115 -7.76 13.60 -14.21
CA LYS A 115 -6.92 14.14 -13.12
C LYS A 115 -5.70 14.89 -13.63
N TYR A 116 -5.04 14.38 -14.67
CA TYR A 116 -3.74 14.86 -15.12
C TYR A 116 -3.77 15.56 -16.49
N GLY A 117 -4.92 15.57 -17.16
CA GLY A 117 -5.13 16.23 -18.45
C GLY A 117 -5.05 15.28 -19.65
N GLU A 118 -5.50 15.79 -20.80
CA GLU A 118 -5.72 15.06 -22.06
C GLU A 118 -4.43 14.47 -22.69
N GLY A 119 -3.25 14.79 -22.17
CA GLY A 119 -1.96 14.30 -22.67
C GLY A 119 -1.58 12.87 -22.22
N LEU A 120 -2.26 12.30 -21.24
CA LEU A 120 -1.96 10.97 -20.67
C LEU A 120 -2.92 9.90 -21.20
N TYR A 121 -3.01 9.77 -22.52
CA TYR A 121 -3.69 8.63 -23.11
C TYR A 121 -2.82 7.37 -22.87
N ILE A 122 -3.32 6.46 -22.04
CA ILE A 122 -2.68 5.16 -21.86
C ILE A 122 -3.04 4.35 -23.09
N TRP A 123 -2.00 3.94 -23.83
CA TRP A 123 -2.21 3.17 -25.03
C TRP A 123 -2.94 1.85 -24.72
N LYS A 124 -3.77 1.39 -25.66
CA LYS A 124 -4.63 0.19 -25.47
C LYS A 124 -3.84 -1.05 -25.06
N PHE A 125 -2.58 -1.15 -25.46
CA PHE A 125 -1.65 -2.20 -25.04
C PHE A 125 -1.46 -2.26 -23.52
N TRP A 126 -1.24 -1.11 -22.86
CA TRP A 126 -1.05 -1.03 -21.41
C TRP A 126 -2.32 -1.41 -20.65
N VAL A 127 -3.48 -1.00 -21.18
CA VAL A 127 -4.78 -1.39 -20.62
C VAL A 127 -4.99 -2.92 -20.72
N PHE A 128 -4.57 -3.53 -21.83
CA PHE A 128 -4.60 -4.99 -22.00
C PHE A 128 -3.64 -5.69 -21.02
N GLN A 129 -2.41 -5.19 -20.89
CA GLN A 129 -1.41 -5.70 -19.95
C GLN A 129 -1.93 -5.69 -18.51
N TRP A 130 -2.51 -4.58 -18.05
CA TRP A 130 -3.05 -4.49 -16.70
C TRP A 130 -4.29 -5.35 -16.46
N LYS A 131 -5.07 -5.64 -17.51
CA LYS A 131 -6.29 -6.44 -17.38
C LYS A 131 -6.00 -7.95 -17.34
N PHE A 132 -5.04 -8.42 -18.13
CA PHE A 132 -4.82 -9.86 -18.31
C PHE A 132 -3.43 -10.31 -17.87
N THR A 133 -2.39 -9.62 -18.32
CA THR A 133 -1.01 -10.05 -18.08
C THR A 133 -0.64 -9.94 -16.60
N VAL A 134 -0.87 -8.79 -15.97
CA VAL A 134 -0.49 -8.56 -14.56
C VAL A 134 -1.25 -9.50 -13.61
N PRO A 135 -2.59 -9.65 -13.67
CA PRO A 135 -3.28 -10.59 -12.80
C PRO A 135 -2.86 -12.04 -13.01
N PHE A 136 -2.53 -12.44 -14.24
CA PHE A 136 -2.07 -13.79 -14.54
C PHE A 136 -0.70 -14.08 -13.92
N PHE A 137 0.26 -13.15 -14.03
CA PHE A 137 1.57 -13.30 -13.39
C PHE A 137 1.45 -13.33 -11.87
N VAL A 138 0.65 -12.45 -11.27
CA VAL A 138 0.46 -12.43 -9.81
C VAL A 138 -0.23 -13.71 -9.32
N LEU A 139 -1.24 -14.20 -10.04
CA LEU A 139 -1.87 -15.49 -9.76
C LEU A 139 -0.87 -16.65 -9.86
N GLY A 140 -0.01 -16.65 -10.88
CA GLY A 140 1.02 -17.67 -11.07
C GLY A 140 2.04 -17.69 -9.94
N ILE A 141 2.57 -16.52 -9.56
CA ILE A 141 3.52 -16.40 -8.44
C ILE A 141 2.86 -16.81 -7.12
N PHE A 142 1.62 -16.37 -6.87
CA PHE A 142 0.87 -16.76 -5.68
C PHE A 142 0.63 -18.27 -5.62
N GLY A 143 0.21 -18.89 -6.73
CA GLY A 143 -0.01 -20.34 -6.81
C GLY A 143 1.27 -21.14 -6.59
N LEU A 144 2.38 -20.70 -7.19
CA LEU A 144 3.70 -21.31 -6.98
C LEU A 144 4.18 -21.16 -5.53
N ALA A 145 3.95 -20.00 -4.90
CA ALA A 145 4.28 -19.79 -3.50
C ALA A 145 3.49 -20.76 -2.61
N VAL A 146 2.16 -20.83 -2.76
CA VAL A 146 1.32 -21.76 -2.00
C VAL A 146 1.75 -23.21 -2.21
N TYR A 147 2.07 -23.59 -3.45
CA TYR A 147 2.59 -24.93 -3.74
C TYR A 147 3.92 -25.20 -3.03
N TYR A 148 4.86 -24.25 -3.08
CA TYR A 148 6.16 -24.37 -2.43
C TYR A 148 6.03 -24.55 -0.91
N PHE A 149 5.16 -23.77 -0.26
CA PHE A 149 4.88 -23.90 1.17
C PHE A 149 4.14 -25.20 1.53
N ALA A 150 3.31 -25.73 0.63
CA ALA A 150 2.58 -26.99 0.86
C ALA A 150 3.49 -28.22 0.72
N VAL A 151 4.48 -28.18 -0.17
CA VAL A 151 5.38 -29.31 -0.45
C VAL A 151 6.60 -29.32 0.47
N ASN A 152 7.10 -28.15 0.86
CA ASN A 152 8.23 -28.03 1.79
C ASN A 152 7.76 -27.34 3.08
N PRO A 153 6.89 -27.98 3.90
CA PRO A 153 6.79 -27.56 5.28
C PRO A 153 8.20 -27.69 5.87
N TYR A 154 8.64 -26.71 6.66
CA TYR A 154 9.99 -26.70 7.24
C TYR A 154 10.25 -28.03 8.01
N GLU A 155 10.89 -28.98 7.32
CA GLU A 155 11.23 -30.34 7.78
C GLU A 155 12.66 -30.33 8.29
N ASP A 156 12.89 -29.69 9.42
CA ASP A 156 13.98 -30.10 10.31
C ASP A 156 13.29 -30.53 11.60
N GLU A 157 13.42 -31.80 11.96
CA GLU A 157 12.96 -32.49 13.19
C GLU A 157 12.32 -31.59 14.27
N VAL A 158 11.03 -31.25 14.21
CA VAL A 158 10.41 -30.50 15.32
C VAL A 158 9.10 -31.09 15.81
N ASP A 159 9.20 -31.48 17.08
CA ASP A 159 8.18 -31.60 18.11
C ASP A 159 6.93 -30.73 17.90
N GLY A 160 5.79 -31.16 18.47
CA GLY A 160 4.48 -30.51 18.31
C GLY A 160 4.39 -29.01 18.58
N PHE A 161 5.42 -28.39 19.18
CA PHE A 161 5.58 -26.95 19.32
C PHE A 161 5.60 -26.20 17.97
N ILE A 162 6.28 -26.72 16.94
CA ILE A 162 6.35 -26.03 15.64
C ILE A 162 5.03 -26.10 14.86
N ASN A 163 4.29 -27.20 14.98
CA ASN A 163 2.99 -27.31 14.31
C ASN A 163 1.98 -26.28 14.85
N TRP A 164 1.98 -26.02 16.15
CA TRP A 164 1.15 -24.96 16.74
C TRP A 164 1.61 -23.58 16.27
N LEU A 165 2.92 -23.35 16.19
CA LEU A 165 3.48 -22.09 15.71
C LEU A 165 3.09 -21.82 14.25
N ILE A 166 3.25 -22.81 13.37
CA ILE A 166 2.84 -22.74 11.96
C ILE A 166 1.34 -22.43 11.88
N GLY A 167 0.51 -23.12 12.66
CA GLY A 167 -0.93 -22.84 12.75
C GLY A 167 -1.25 -21.39 13.12
N MET A 168 -0.53 -20.82 14.09
CA MET A 168 -0.66 -19.39 14.42
C MET A 168 -0.23 -18.47 13.27
N MET A 169 0.85 -18.80 12.56
CA MET A 169 1.32 -18.01 11.42
C MET A 169 0.32 -18.01 10.26
N TRP A 170 -0.34 -19.15 10.00
CA TRP A 170 -1.44 -19.22 9.03
C TRP A 170 -2.63 -18.35 9.42
N ILE A 171 -3.00 -18.33 10.71
CA ILE A 171 -4.07 -17.46 11.21
C ILE A 171 -3.69 -15.98 11.03
N LEU A 172 -2.45 -15.62 11.35
CA LEU A 172 -1.95 -14.25 11.18
C LEU A 172 -1.93 -13.83 9.70
N THR A 173 -1.57 -14.76 8.81
CA THR A 173 -1.56 -14.55 7.35
C THR A 173 -2.96 -14.32 6.78
N LEU A 174 -3.97 -15.00 7.34
CA LEU A 174 -5.36 -14.87 6.91
C LEU A 174 -6.09 -13.71 7.57
N LEU A 175 -5.53 -13.08 8.61
CA LEU A 175 -6.13 -11.94 9.32
C LEU A 175 -6.55 -10.77 8.40
N PRO A 176 -5.77 -10.36 7.38
CA PRO A 176 -6.22 -9.33 6.44
C PRO A 176 -7.26 -9.83 5.42
N ALA A 177 -7.38 -11.14 5.18
CA ALA A 177 -8.34 -11.69 4.21
C ALA A 177 -9.81 -11.27 4.48
N PRO A 178 -10.37 -11.30 5.71
CA PRO A 178 -11.73 -10.83 5.95
C PRO A 178 -11.91 -9.34 5.69
N ILE A 179 -10.91 -8.49 5.93
CA ILE A 179 -10.96 -7.06 5.57
C ILE A 179 -11.08 -6.92 4.04
N MET A 180 -10.30 -7.71 3.31
CA MET A 180 -10.32 -7.73 1.85
C MET A 180 -11.63 -8.28 1.29
N VAL A 181 -12.20 -9.31 1.94
CA VAL A 181 -13.52 -9.86 1.59
C VAL A 181 -14.63 -8.87 1.90
N ILE A 182 -14.57 -8.12 3.01
CA ILE A 182 -15.53 -7.05 3.32
C ILE A 182 -15.42 -5.91 2.30
N PHE A 183 -14.21 -5.53 1.91
CA PHE A 183 -13.97 -4.53 0.87
C PHE A 183 -14.54 -4.99 -0.48
N MET A 184 -14.23 -6.23 -0.90
CA MET A 184 -14.82 -6.85 -2.09
C MET A 184 -16.35 -6.98 -1.97
N ALA A 185 -16.89 -7.36 -0.82
CA ALA A 185 -18.32 -7.51 -0.60
C ALA A 185 -19.04 -6.15 -0.64
N LYS A 186 -18.44 -5.08 -0.13
CA LYS A 186 -18.94 -3.71 -0.31
C LYS A 186 -18.94 -3.29 -1.77
N ILE A 187 -17.93 -3.71 -2.56
CA ILE A 187 -17.91 -3.50 -4.01
C ILE A 187 -18.97 -4.36 -4.72
N PHE A 188 -19.20 -5.60 -4.25
CA PHE A 188 -20.04 -6.61 -4.90
C PHE A 188 -21.53 -6.48 -4.54
N TRP A 189 -21.89 -5.96 -3.35
CA TRP A 189 -23.29 -5.91 -2.88
C TRP A 189 -24.09 -4.88 -3.71
N PRO A 190 -24.96 -5.32 -4.64
CA PRO A 190 -25.67 -4.42 -5.55
C PRO A 190 -26.86 -3.73 -4.87
N LYS A 191 -27.15 -4.07 -3.61
CA LYS A 191 -28.33 -3.67 -2.84
C LYS A 191 -28.05 -2.50 -1.89
N TYR A 192 -27.27 -1.53 -2.36
CA TYR A 192 -27.25 -0.19 -1.79
C TYR A 192 -27.76 0.78 -2.86
N THR A 193 -28.73 1.59 -2.43
CA THR A 193 -29.65 2.43 -3.20
C THR A 193 -28.94 3.21 -4.32
N LYS A 194 -29.65 3.51 -5.43
CA LYS A 194 -29.14 4.33 -6.54
C LYS A 194 -28.47 5.64 -6.08
N GLU A 195 -28.80 6.10 -4.87
CA GLU A 195 -28.19 7.23 -4.19
C GLU A 195 -26.72 6.99 -3.80
N ASP A 196 -26.38 5.85 -3.20
CA ASP A 196 -24.98 5.56 -2.84
C ASP A 196 -24.11 5.29 -4.06
N ARG A 197 -24.70 4.87 -5.19
CA ARG A 197 -23.99 4.80 -6.47
C ARG A 197 -23.60 6.19 -6.98
N TYR A 198 -24.40 7.24 -6.73
CA TYR A 198 -23.97 8.61 -6.99
C TYR A 198 -22.88 9.02 -6.02
N LEU A 199 -22.95 8.65 -4.73
CA LEU A 199 -21.91 8.99 -3.75
C LEU A 199 -20.59 8.29 -4.03
N ILE A 200 -20.60 7.01 -4.40
CA ILE A 200 -19.41 6.27 -4.82
C ILE A 200 -18.86 6.85 -6.13
N ASP A 201 -19.72 7.18 -7.11
CA ASP A 201 -19.31 7.91 -8.31
C ASP A 201 -18.76 9.31 -7.96
N THR A 202 -19.23 9.94 -6.88
CA THR A 202 -18.73 11.25 -6.39
C THR A 202 -17.41 11.13 -5.63
N ILE A 203 -17.21 10.04 -4.88
CA ILE A 203 -15.95 9.71 -4.18
C ILE A 203 -14.86 9.30 -5.19
N ILE A 204 -15.23 8.56 -6.24
CA ILE A 204 -14.33 8.12 -7.32
C ILE A 204 -14.06 9.27 -8.30
N ARG A 205 -15.04 10.16 -8.55
CA ARG A 205 -14.82 11.34 -9.38
C ARG A 205 -13.73 12.21 -8.73
N PRO A 206 -12.66 12.56 -9.47
CA PRO A 206 -11.81 13.64 -9.02
C PRO A 206 -12.66 14.89 -8.80
N SER A 207 -12.53 15.51 -7.63
CA SER A 207 -13.07 16.83 -7.36
C SER A 207 -12.62 17.77 -8.48
N LYS A 208 -13.54 18.11 -9.38
CA LYS A 208 -13.31 19.15 -10.38
C LYS A 208 -13.17 20.44 -9.60
N ARG A 209 -11.93 20.89 -9.36
CA ARG A 209 -11.68 22.27 -8.96
C ARG A 209 -12.30 23.15 -10.05
N LYS A 210 -13.36 23.90 -9.71
CA LYS A 210 -14.03 24.83 -10.62
C LYS A 210 -12.96 25.73 -11.25
N LYS A 211 -12.67 25.51 -12.53
CA LYS A 211 -11.89 26.42 -13.36
C LYS A 211 -12.89 27.42 -13.92
N GLY A 212 -13.17 28.48 -13.18
CA GLY A 212 -14.17 29.46 -13.62
C GLY A 212 -14.62 30.46 -12.55
N GLU A 213 -13.71 31.08 -11.83
CA GLU A 213 -13.89 32.40 -11.20
C GLU A 213 -12.53 33.10 -11.32
N GLY A 214 -12.44 34.14 -12.16
CA GLY A 214 -11.18 34.81 -12.47
C GLY A 214 -10.95 35.16 -13.94
N LYS A 215 -12.01 35.31 -14.75
CA LYS A 215 -11.96 36.02 -16.05
C LYS A 215 -13.32 36.69 -16.34
N THR A 216 -13.72 37.60 -15.46
CA THR A 216 -14.73 38.62 -15.79
C THR A 216 -14.43 39.83 -14.92
N GLY A 217 -13.91 40.88 -15.54
CA GLY A 217 -13.49 42.12 -14.88
C GLY A 217 -12.05 42.47 -15.23
N GLU A 218 -11.86 43.64 -15.81
CA GLU A 218 -10.59 44.29 -16.19
C GLU A 218 -10.03 43.86 -17.56
N GLY A 219 -10.83 44.19 -18.58
CA GLY A 219 -10.40 44.41 -19.95
C GLY A 219 -11.13 45.64 -20.50
N GLU A 220 -11.09 46.75 -19.78
CA GLU A 220 -11.56 48.08 -20.19
C GLU A 220 -10.76 49.16 -19.41
N GLU A 221 -9.45 49.24 -19.64
CA GLU A 221 -8.65 50.44 -19.32
C GLU A 221 -7.56 50.55 -20.39
N GLY A 222 -7.83 51.30 -21.45
CA GLY A 222 -6.88 51.49 -22.54
C GLY A 222 -7.51 52.02 -23.82
N GLU A 223 -8.29 53.10 -23.73
CA GLU A 223 -8.69 53.91 -24.89
C GLU A 223 -9.42 55.19 -24.41
N GLU A 224 -8.73 56.07 -23.67
CA GLU A 224 -9.22 57.44 -23.42
C GLU A 224 -8.09 58.34 -22.87
N GLU A 225 -7.01 58.53 -23.64
CA GLU A 225 -6.03 59.60 -23.36
C GLU A 225 -5.20 59.95 -24.62
N GLU A 226 -5.86 60.31 -25.72
CA GLU A 226 -5.25 61.09 -26.81
C GLU A 226 -6.34 61.97 -27.45
N GLY A 227 -6.43 63.23 -27.02
CA GLY A 227 -7.30 64.22 -27.66
C GLY A 227 -7.74 65.38 -26.76
N GLU A 228 -6.81 66.25 -26.36
CA GLU A 228 -6.91 67.73 -26.33
C GLU A 228 -5.67 68.36 -25.72
#